data_AF-A0A2S9T9T2-F1
#
_entry.id   AF-A0A2S9T9T2-F1
#
_cell.length_a   1.000
_cell.length_b   1.000
_cell.length_c   1.000
_cell.angle_alpha   90.00
_cell.angle_beta   90.00
_cell.angle_gamma   90.00
#
_symmetry.space_group_name_H-M   'P 1'
#
loop_
_entity.id
_entity.type
_entity.pdbx_description
1 polymer ?
#
loop_
_entity_poly.entity_id
_entity_poly.type
_entity_poly.pdbx_seq_one_letter_code
_entity_poly.pdbx_strand_id
1 'polypeptide(L)'
;MLLTAEQEEIVNSSLDSFKINAVAGSGKTTTLLEYAKKNSNLRILYLAYNKSLQIALNEKLKDYHLPNLHISTIHSLAYNKTEAYRYKLTHELKTNILEKLIINHEFQDNKKSYYPSLEYTTILKNLVNFYCNSNLIELDLKLLEEFKKQNDFGVKILDILNKKKKKLLEHLKLTLSSMKLGKIEAIHDFYLKMFYLNKRISSNLNYDLILIDEAQDISDVMIGIIENQKCRKIYVGDSFQQIYSFRYASNALNKIDLPSFELTFSFRFSNSYAKFLQSYLNSLYTLNGSKNIFLNGVDENKLSTKIGKEFFDFNKQFTIISRTTFGLIQELIKHIHNKKKLFFEGGYNSYSFMNQTVYSIFYLKNRKNEKITIDEIKNFDTIFELETFAKETKNQDYLNIIRFVNSYGDNIFEINKKIKEYLVSNKDEADIIFTTTHKAKGMEYNQVIMTDDFITKKDILNRKKNLSFASICEELNIYYVAASRAKFVISLADLKLDYKEDKD
;
A
#
# COMPACT_ATOMS: atom_id res chain seq x y z
N MET A 1 14.60 -28.99 5.12
CA MET A 1 14.94 -27.56 5.33
C MET A 1 15.26 -27.40 6.82
N LEU A 2 16.32 -26.71 7.20
CA LEU A 2 16.64 -26.45 8.61
C LEU A 2 15.86 -25.20 9.05
N LEU A 3 15.02 -25.34 10.08
CA LEU A 3 14.28 -24.24 10.70
C LEU A 3 15.18 -23.54 11.73
N THR A 4 14.94 -22.26 12.00
CA THR A 4 15.56 -21.60 13.16
C THR A 4 14.87 -22.03 14.45
N ALA A 5 15.51 -21.83 15.61
CA ALA A 5 14.89 -22.08 16.91
C ALA A 5 13.55 -21.34 17.08
N GLU A 6 13.47 -20.08 16.63
CA GLU A 6 12.21 -19.29 16.63
C GLU A 6 11.13 -19.95 15.76
N GLN A 7 11.48 -20.46 14.57
CA GLN A 7 10.55 -21.17 13.70
C GLN A 7 10.12 -22.52 14.30
N GLU A 8 11.04 -23.26 14.91
CA GLU A 8 10.75 -24.53 15.58
C GLU A 8 9.81 -24.34 16.77
N GLU A 9 10.02 -23.29 17.58
CA GLU A 9 9.13 -22.94 18.69
C GLU A 9 7.70 -22.67 18.19
N ILE A 10 7.56 -21.89 17.11
CA ILE A 10 6.27 -21.59 16.49
C ILE A 10 5.60 -22.86 15.94
N VAL A 11 6.33 -23.65 15.15
CA VAL A 11 5.82 -24.89 14.53
C VAL A 11 5.42 -25.91 15.60
N ASN A 12 6.10 -25.91 16.74
CA ASN A 12 5.85 -26.84 17.84
C ASN A 12 4.90 -26.30 18.91
N SER A 13 4.44 -25.06 18.79
CA SER A 13 3.52 -24.43 19.74
C SER A 13 2.24 -25.25 19.94
N SER A 14 1.84 -25.42 21.19
CA SER A 14 0.57 -26.03 21.58
C SER A 14 -0.60 -25.04 21.63
N LEU A 15 -0.35 -23.76 21.32
CA LEU A 15 -1.38 -22.73 21.33
C LEU A 15 -2.33 -22.90 20.14
N ASP A 16 -3.63 -22.81 20.39
CA ASP A 16 -4.67 -22.86 19.35
C ASP A 16 -4.69 -21.60 18.47
N SER A 17 -4.27 -20.45 19.00
CA SER A 17 -4.24 -19.18 18.25
C SER A 17 -3.18 -18.25 18.81
N PHE A 18 -2.43 -17.61 17.91
CA PHE A 18 -1.33 -16.73 18.25
C PHE A 18 -1.00 -15.81 17.07
N LYS A 19 -0.16 -14.81 17.32
CA LYS A 19 0.41 -13.96 16.28
C LYS A 19 1.92 -14.11 16.23
N ILE A 20 2.49 -13.83 15.07
CA ILE A 20 3.91 -13.87 14.80
C ILE A 20 4.27 -12.51 14.21
N ASN A 21 5.02 -11.73 14.97
CA ASN A 21 5.65 -10.52 14.43
C ASN A 21 7.02 -10.91 13.86
N ALA A 22 7.23 -10.64 12.60
CA ALA A 22 8.36 -11.13 11.85
C ALA A 22 9.10 -9.98 11.19
N VAL A 23 10.38 -10.17 10.86
CA VAL A 23 11.15 -9.20 10.08
C VAL A 23 11.14 -9.51 8.58
N ALA A 24 11.78 -8.65 7.79
CA ALA A 24 11.94 -8.85 6.36
C ALA A 24 12.80 -10.08 6.08
N GLY A 25 12.34 -10.96 5.18
CA GLY A 25 13.13 -12.13 4.78
C GLY A 25 13.23 -13.24 5.84
N SER A 26 12.35 -13.25 6.84
CA SER A 26 12.39 -14.22 7.96
C SER A 26 11.77 -15.59 7.68
N GLY A 27 11.26 -15.82 6.47
CA GLY A 27 10.62 -17.10 6.13
C GLY A 27 9.20 -17.26 6.68
N LYS A 28 8.46 -16.16 6.94
CA LYS A 28 7.03 -16.15 7.35
C LYS A 28 6.19 -17.26 6.71
N THR A 29 6.13 -17.24 5.37
CA THR A 29 5.38 -18.21 4.58
C THR A 29 5.84 -19.65 4.85
N THR A 30 7.15 -19.90 4.89
CA THR A 30 7.69 -21.22 5.20
C THR A 30 7.28 -21.67 6.60
N THR A 31 7.35 -20.79 7.60
CA THR A 31 6.91 -21.09 8.97
C THR A 31 5.42 -21.49 9.01
N LEU A 32 4.55 -20.76 8.30
CA LEU A 32 3.13 -21.11 8.20
C LEU A 32 2.89 -22.46 7.51
N LEU A 33 3.62 -22.75 6.42
CA LEU A 33 3.48 -24.01 5.69
C LEU A 33 3.97 -25.20 6.51
N GLU A 34 5.07 -25.07 7.27
CA GLU A 34 5.54 -26.12 8.17
C GLU A 34 4.58 -26.32 9.36
N TYR A 35 4.02 -25.23 9.91
CA TYR A 35 2.95 -25.33 10.92
C TYR A 35 1.72 -26.07 10.36
N ALA A 36 1.31 -25.74 9.12
CA ALA A 36 0.21 -26.40 8.44
C ALA A 36 0.46 -27.89 8.20
N LYS A 37 1.71 -28.25 7.87
CA LYS A 37 2.12 -29.64 7.67
C LYS A 37 2.00 -30.48 8.93
N LYS A 38 2.41 -29.93 10.08
CA LYS A 38 2.23 -30.58 11.38
C LYS A 38 0.75 -30.75 11.77
N ASN A 39 -0.10 -29.85 11.29
CA ASN A 39 -1.55 -29.84 11.54
C ASN A 39 -2.36 -30.29 10.31
N SER A 40 -1.80 -31.16 9.47
CA SER A 40 -2.38 -31.57 8.18
C SER A 40 -3.72 -32.31 8.29
N ASN A 41 -4.09 -32.76 9.49
CA ASN A 41 -5.39 -33.33 9.82
C ASN A 41 -6.53 -32.28 9.91
N LEU A 42 -6.22 -30.99 10.02
CA LEU A 42 -7.19 -29.91 10.06
C LEU A 42 -7.62 -29.47 8.66
N ARG A 43 -8.83 -28.92 8.52
CA ARG A 43 -9.20 -28.14 7.33
C ARG A 43 -8.62 -26.74 7.47
N ILE A 44 -7.62 -26.43 6.65
CA ILE A 44 -6.82 -25.21 6.76
C ILE A 44 -7.20 -24.25 5.64
N LEU A 45 -7.47 -23.00 6.01
CA LEU A 45 -7.57 -21.89 5.07
C LEU A 45 -6.33 -20.99 5.19
N TYR A 46 -5.54 -20.89 4.14
CA TYR A 46 -4.47 -19.91 4.02
C TYR A 46 -5.00 -18.65 3.33
N LEU A 47 -5.00 -17.54 4.05
CA LEU A 47 -5.37 -16.22 3.56
C LEU A 47 -4.13 -15.46 3.10
N ALA A 48 -3.94 -15.40 1.79
CA ALA A 48 -2.96 -14.54 1.15
C ALA A 48 -3.49 -13.10 1.03
N TYR A 49 -2.64 -12.11 1.27
CA TYR A 49 -3.02 -10.69 1.19
C TYR A 49 -3.47 -10.25 -0.20
N ASN A 50 -2.79 -10.72 -1.26
CA ASN A 50 -3.10 -10.34 -2.64
C ASN A 50 -3.02 -11.52 -3.61
N LYS A 51 -3.51 -11.32 -4.84
CA LYS A 51 -3.59 -12.37 -5.85
C LYS A 51 -2.21 -12.89 -6.29
N SER A 52 -1.23 -12.01 -6.40
CA SER A 52 0.13 -12.39 -6.76
C SER A 52 0.76 -13.32 -5.72
N LEU A 53 0.58 -13.03 -4.43
CA LEU A 53 1.02 -13.88 -3.33
C LEU A 53 0.27 -15.22 -3.34
N GLN A 54 -1.05 -15.22 -3.58
CA GLN A 54 -1.83 -16.46 -3.73
C GLN A 54 -1.25 -17.36 -4.84
N ILE A 55 -0.93 -16.79 -6.01
CA ILE A 55 -0.35 -17.53 -7.14
C ILE A 55 1.02 -18.11 -6.77
N ALA A 56 1.90 -17.30 -6.17
CA ALA A 56 3.22 -17.75 -5.74
C ALA A 56 3.15 -18.87 -4.68
N LEU A 57 2.17 -18.80 -3.77
CA LEU A 57 1.93 -19.84 -2.76
C LEU A 57 1.40 -21.14 -3.38
N ASN A 58 0.49 -21.06 -4.36
CA ASN A 58 0.00 -22.25 -5.06
C ASN A 58 1.13 -23.00 -5.78
N GLU A 59 2.10 -22.29 -6.36
CA GLU A 59 3.29 -22.92 -6.93
C GLU A 59 4.13 -23.60 -5.86
N LYS A 60 4.40 -22.93 -4.73
CA LYS A 60 5.11 -23.54 -3.60
C LYS A 60 4.39 -24.76 -3.03
N LEU A 61 3.06 -24.75 -2.99
CA LEU A 61 2.28 -25.89 -2.49
C LEU A 61 2.45 -27.16 -3.32
N LYS A 62 2.86 -27.10 -4.59
CA LYS A 62 3.11 -28.31 -5.38
C LYS A 62 4.13 -29.23 -4.71
N ASP A 63 5.07 -28.65 -3.97
CA ASP A 63 6.08 -29.38 -3.21
C ASP A 63 5.57 -29.83 -1.82
N TYR A 64 4.50 -29.21 -1.32
CA TYR A 64 3.91 -29.48 -0.01
C TYR A 64 2.65 -30.34 -0.18
N HIS A 65 2.73 -31.61 0.20
CA HIS A 65 1.61 -32.56 0.13
C HIS A 65 0.55 -32.27 1.21
N LEU A 66 -0.20 -31.17 1.07
CA LEU A 66 -1.18 -30.66 2.05
C LEU A 66 -2.60 -30.63 1.45
N PRO A 67 -3.29 -31.79 1.35
CA PRO A 67 -4.58 -31.87 0.65
C PRO A 67 -5.71 -31.10 1.35
N ASN A 68 -5.59 -30.88 2.67
CA ASN A 68 -6.60 -30.17 3.46
C ASN A 68 -6.34 -28.65 3.56
N LEU A 69 -5.32 -28.13 2.86
CA LEU A 69 -5.01 -26.71 2.83
C LEU A 69 -5.57 -26.06 1.57
N HIS A 70 -6.39 -25.03 1.76
CA HIS A 70 -6.93 -24.22 0.69
C HIS A 70 -6.36 -22.79 0.76
N ILE A 71 -5.81 -22.28 -0.34
CA ILE A 71 -5.31 -20.90 -0.42
C ILE A 71 -6.33 -20.00 -1.11
N SER A 72 -6.71 -18.92 -0.45
CA SER A 72 -7.53 -17.86 -1.04
C SER A 72 -7.07 -16.49 -0.58
N THR A 73 -7.52 -15.43 -1.27
CA THR A 73 -7.58 -14.10 -0.67
C THR A 73 -8.94 -13.90 -0.01
N ILE A 74 -9.05 -12.98 0.95
CA ILE A 74 -10.33 -12.65 1.60
C ILE A 74 -11.31 -12.09 0.56
N HIS A 75 -10.85 -11.22 -0.34
CA HIS A 75 -11.66 -10.72 -1.45
C HIS A 75 -12.16 -11.83 -2.37
N SER A 76 -11.36 -12.87 -2.66
CA SER A 76 -11.82 -13.98 -3.51
C SER A 76 -12.92 -14.80 -2.82
N LEU A 77 -12.80 -15.03 -1.50
CA LEU A 77 -13.85 -15.69 -0.72
C LEU A 77 -15.14 -14.86 -0.73
N ALA A 78 -15.02 -13.57 -0.44
CA ALA A 78 -16.14 -12.64 -0.44
C ALA A 78 -16.80 -12.57 -1.83
N TYR A 79 -16.01 -12.49 -2.91
CA TYR A 79 -16.50 -12.43 -4.29
C TYR A 79 -17.41 -13.62 -4.62
N ASN A 80 -16.97 -14.84 -4.28
CA ASN A 80 -17.75 -16.05 -4.52
C ASN A 80 -18.99 -16.12 -3.62
N LYS A 81 -18.85 -15.84 -2.32
CA LYS A 81 -19.94 -15.96 -1.34
C LYS A 81 -21.03 -14.90 -1.50
N THR A 82 -20.69 -13.74 -2.04
CA THR A 82 -21.64 -12.63 -2.29
C THR A 82 -22.14 -12.58 -3.73
N GLU A 83 -21.74 -13.53 -4.58
CA GLU A 83 -22.05 -13.54 -6.01
C GLU A 83 -21.65 -12.24 -6.71
N ALA A 84 -20.48 -11.69 -6.34
CA ALA A 84 -20.04 -10.37 -6.80
C ALA A 84 -19.79 -10.29 -8.31
N TYR A 85 -19.73 -11.44 -9.00
CA TYR A 85 -19.72 -11.51 -10.47
C TYR A 85 -20.96 -10.89 -11.13
N ARG A 86 -22.04 -10.65 -10.36
CA ARG A 86 -23.24 -9.93 -10.84
C ARG A 86 -23.09 -8.41 -10.85
N TYR A 87 -22.07 -7.86 -10.17
CA TYR A 87 -21.79 -6.43 -10.21
C TYR A 87 -20.92 -6.06 -11.40
N LYS A 88 -21.13 -4.87 -11.95
CA LYS A 88 -20.13 -4.22 -12.79
C LYS A 88 -19.04 -3.64 -11.90
N LEU A 89 -17.86 -4.25 -11.89
CA LEU A 89 -16.79 -3.86 -10.97
C LEU A 89 -15.88 -2.77 -11.56
N THR A 90 -15.41 -1.88 -10.69
CA THR A 90 -14.39 -0.88 -10.97
C THR A 90 -13.30 -0.91 -9.88
N HIS A 91 -12.07 -0.54 -10.24
CA HIS A 91 -10.99 -0.39 -9.26
C HIS A 91 -11.19 0.84 -8.36
N GLU A 92 -11.83 1.87 -8.89
CA GLU A 92 -11.99 3.15 -8.20
C GLU A 92 -13.33 3.81 -8.54
N LEU A 93 -13.94 4.41 -7.53
CA LEU A 93 -15.13 5.22 -7.70
C LEU A 93 -14.77 6.61 -8.22
N LYS A 94 -15.30 6.97 -9.40
CA LYS A 94 -15.02 8.27 -10.04
C LYS A 94 -15.93 9.37 -9.46
N THR A 95 -15.39 10.57 -9.28
CA THR A 95 -16.14 11.68 -8.66
C THR A 95 -17.28 12.16 -9.55
N ASN A 96 -17.11 12.11 -10.88
CA ASN A 96 -18.15 12.46 -11.86
C ASN A 96 -19.37 11.51 -11.83
N ILE A 97 -19.18 10.23 -11.47
CA ILE A 97 -20.28 9.28 -11.28
C ILE A 97 -21.08 9.68 -10.04
N LEU A 98 -20.38 10.03 -8.94
CA LEU A 98 -21.01 10.50 -7.71
C LEU A 98 -21.78 11.80 -7.91
N GLU A 99 -21.18 12.75 -8.62
CA GLU A 99 -21.81 14.03 -8.97
C GLU A 99 -23.15 13.81 -9.70
N LYS A 100 -23.14 13.04 -10.79
CA LYS A 100 -24.35 12.73 -11.56
C LYS A 100 -25.40 12.00 -10.71
N LEU A 101 -24.98 11.04 -9.88
CA LEU A 101 -25.87 10.30 -9.00
C LEU A 101 -26.58 11.24 -8.01
N ILE A 102 -25.82 12.15 -7.39
CA ILE A 102 -26.34 13.11 -6.42
C ILE A 102 -27.29 14.11 -7.09
N ILE A 103 -26.91 14.70 -8.22
CA ILE A 103 -27.74 15.66 -8.95
C ILE A 103 -29.09 15.02 -9.30
N ASN A 104 -29.07 13.80 -9.84
CA ASN A 104 -30.28 13.09 -10.23
C ASN A 104 -31.19 12.80 -9.02
N HIS A 105 -30.63 12.28 -7.93
CA HIS A 105 -31.39 11.99 -6.71
C HIS A 105 -32.00 13.26 -6.09
N GLU A 106 -31.22 14.34 -5.98
CA GLU A 106 -31.71 15.59 -5.38
C GLU A 106 -32.81 16.24 -6.23
N PHE A 107 -32.70 16.16 -7.55
CA PHE A 107 -33.70 16.67 -8.46
C PHE A 107 -34.98 15.83 -8.45
N GLN A 108 -34.86 14.49 -8.53
CA GLN A 108 -35.99 13.58 -8.66
C GLN A 108 -36.72 13.35 -7.32
N ASP A 109 -35.97 13.02 -6.27
CA ASP A 109 -36.54 12.54 -5.00
C ASP A 109 -36.76 13.71 -4.03
N ASN A 110 -35.81 14.63 -3.96
CA ASN A 110 -35.86 15.78 -3.03
C ASN A 110 -36.45 17.05 -3.67
N LYS A 111 -36.74 17.06 -4.98
CA LYS A 111 -37.24 18.21 -5.75
C LYS A 111 -36.40 19.47 -5.55
N LYS A 112 -35.08 19.33 -5.45
CA LYS A 112 -34.12 20.40 -5.20
C LYS A 112 -33.05 20.44 -6.28
N SER A 113 -32.75 21.64 -6.78
CA SER A 113 -31.53 21.88 -7.55
C SER A 113 -30.34 21.86 -6.59
N TYR A 114 -29.52 20.82 -6.66
CA TYR A 114 -28.31 20.67 -5.86
C TYR A 114 -27.15 20.19 -6.72
N TYR A 115 -26.09 20.98 -6.73
CA TYR A 115 -24.84 20.68 -7.43
C TYR A 115 -23.73 20.50 -6.40
N PRO A 116 -23.22 19.27 -6.18
CA PRO A 116 -22.16 19.04 -5.22
C PRO A 116 -20.83 19.62 -5.73
N SER A 117 -20.05 20.26 -4.85
CA SER A 117 -18.70 20.70 -5.22
C SER A 117 -17.76 19.50 -5.40
N LEU A 118 -16.62 19.71 -6.05
CA LEU A 118 -15.60 18.68 -6.23
C LEU A 118 -15.01 18.19 -4.89
N GLU A 119 -14.85 19.09 -3.92
CA GLU A 119 -14.47 18.71 -2.55
C GLU A 119 -15.53 17.82 -1.91
N TYR A 120 -16.82 18.12 -2.10
CA TYR A 120 -17.91 17.32 -1.55
C TYR A 120 -17.91 15.90 -2.10
N THR A 121 -17.79 15.73 -3.43
CA THR A 121 -17.75 14.40 -4.06
C THR A 121 -16.49 13.63 -3.69
N THR A 122 -15.35 14.31 -3.51
CA THR A 122 -14.10 13.71 -3.02
C THR A 122 -14.24 13.21 -1.57
N ILE A 123 -14.85 14.01 -0.69
CA ILE A 123 -15.17 13.61 0.69
C ILE A 123 -16.06 12.37 0.69
N LEU A 124 -17.13 12.37 -0.12
CA LEU A 124 -18.06 11.24 -0.20
C LEU A 124 -17.37 9.97 -0.70
N LYS A 125 -16.54 10.08 -1.74
CA LYS A 125 -15.72 8.97 -2.25
C LYS A 125 -14.83 8.37 -1.16
N ASN A 126 -14.12 9.22 -0.42
CA ASN A 126 -13.26 8.77 0.68
C ASN A 126 -14.07 8.14 1.82
N LEU A 127 -15.25 8.69 2.12
CA LEU A 127 -16.17 8.13 3.12
C LEU A 127 -16.69 6.75 2.71
N VAL A 128 -16.99 6.52 1.43
CA VAL A 128 -17.35 5.20 0.88
C VAL A 128 -16.20 4.21 1.09
N ASN A 129 -14.97 4.59 0.72
CA ASN A 129 -13.79 3.75 0.90
C ASN A 129 -13.53 3.41 2.37
N PHE A 130 -13.66 4.41 3.26
CA PHE A 130 -13.54 4.23 4.70
C PHE A 130 -14.60 3.28 5.25
N TYR A 131 -15.87 3.49 4.90
CA TYR A 131 -16.95 2.62 5.35
C TYR A 131 -16.72 1.18 4.91
N CYS A 132 -16.32 0.97 3.64
CA CYS A 132 -16.09 -0.37 3.10
C CYS A 132 -14.92 -1.09 3.77
N ASN A 133 -13.90 -0.37 4.25
CA ASN A 133 -12.74 -0.94 4.93
C ASN A 133 -12.85 -0.99 6.47
N SER A 134 -13.85 -0.34 7.06
CA SER A 134 -14.11 -0.37 8.51
C SER A 134 -14.96 -1.57 8.94
N ASN A 135 -14.92 -1.91 10.24
CA ASN A 135 -15.84 -2.88 10.85
C ASN A 135 -17.18 -2.27 11.31
N LEU A 136 -17.41 -0.97 11.06
CA LEU A 136 -18.63 -0.25 11.46
C LEU A 136 -19.83 -0.72 10.65
N ILE A 137 -20.96 -0.97 11.30
CA ILE A 137 -22.18 -1.47 10.63
C ILE A 137 -23.09 -0.30 10.26
N GLU A 138 -23.39 0.54 11.25
CA GLU A 138 -24.35 1.64 11.13
C GLU A 138 -23.83 2.80 10.28
N LEU A 139 -24.76 3.42 9.53
CA LEU A 139 -24.52 4.61 8.72
C LEU A 139 -24.97 5.87 9.49
N ASP A 140 -24.28 6.16 10.59
CA ASP A 140 -24.67 7.17 11.58
C ASP A 140 -23.59 8.23 11.84
N LEU A 141 -23.80 9.08 12.84
CA LEU A 141 -22.83 10.12 13.20
C LEU A 141 -21.51 9.56 13.73
N LYS A 142 -21.54 8.39 14.37
CA LYS A 142 -20.32 7.72 14.87
C LYS A 142 -19.40 7.36 13.70
N LEU A 143 -19.95 6.89 12.57
CA LEU A 143 -19.18 6.65 11.36
C LEU A 143 -18.42 7.91 10.90
N LEU A 144 -19.09 9.07 10.89
CA LEU A 144 -18.45 10.33 10.49
C LEU A 144 -17.39 10.80 11.49
N GLU A 145 -17.58 10.55 12.78
CA GLU A 145 -16.60 10.88 13.82
C GLU A 145 -15.35 10.02 13.68
N GLU A 146 -15.49 8.72 13.49
CA GLU A 146 -14.36 7.82 13.24
C GLU A 146 -13.65 8.14 11.91
N PHE A 147 -14.41 8.48 10.86
CA PHE A 147 -13.84 8.95 9.60
C PHE A 147 -12.99 10.22 9.80
N LYS A 148 -13.45 11.18 10.62
CA LYS A 148 -12.68 12.38 10.94
C LYS A 148 -11.42 12.08 11.76
N LYS A 149 -11.49 11.16 12.72
CA LYS A 149 -10.33 10.82 13.56
C LYS A 149 -9.22 10.14 12.76
N GLN A 150 -9.58 9.32 11.76
CA GLN A 150 -8.60 8.59 10.96
C GLN A 150 -7.99 9.40 9.81
N ASN A 151 -8.56 10.56 9.48
CA ASN A 151 -8.09 11.37 8.37
C ASN A 151 -7.73 12.77 8.89
N ASP A 152 -6.50 13.19 8.62
CA ASP A 152 -6.08 14.55 8.92
C ASP A 152 -6.57 15.49 7.80
N PHE A 153 -7.76 16.06 7.98
CA PHE A 153 -8.39 16.95 6.99
C PHE A 153 -8.03 18.42 7.23
N GLY A 154 -7.83 19.18 6.14
CA GLY A 154 -7.70 20.64 6.20
C GLY A 154 -8.99 21.32 6.67
N VAL A 155 -8.87 22.56 7.14
CA VAL A 155 -9.96 23.35 7.75
C VAL A 155 -11.22 23.41 6.86
N LYS A 156 -11.04 23.64 5.55
CA LYS A 156 -12.14 23.71 4.57
C LYS A 156 -12.92 22.40 4.47
N ILE A 157 -12.22 21.26 4.43
CA ILE A 157 -12.84 19.93 4.37
C ILE A 157 -13.57 19.61 5.68
N LEU A 158 -12.97 19.97 6.82
CA LEU A 158 -13.60 19.84 8.14
C LEU A 158 -14.89 20.65 8.25
N ASP A 159 -14.92 21.87 7.70
CA ASP A 159 -16.12 22.72 7.68
C ASP A 159 -17.26 22.06 6.88
N ILE A 160 -16.97 21.54 5.68
CA ILE A 160 -17.95 20.80 4.87
C ILE A 160 -18.47 19.58 5.65
N LEU A 161 -17.56 18.78 6.22
CA LEU A 161 -17.89 17.61 7.03
C LEU A 161 -18.72 17.94 8.29
N ASN A 162 -18.62 19.16 8.81
CA ASN A 162 -19.39 19.60 9.97
C ASN A 162 -20.76 20.15 9.59
N LYS A 163 -20.84 20.97 8.54
CA LYS A 163 -22.09 21.59 8.07
C LYS A 163 -23.00 20.61 7.32
N LYS A 164 -22.45 19.57 6.67
CA LYS A 164 -23.20 18.66 5.78
C LYS A 164 -23.32 17.21 6.29
N LYS A 165 -23.13 16.97 7.60
CA LYS A 165 -23.15 15.61 8.21
C LYS A 165 -24.32 14.73 7.76
N LYS A 166 -25.56 15.22 7.95
CA LYS A 166 -26.78 14.46 7.62
C LYS A 166 -26.87 14.14 6.12
N LYS A 167 -26.57 15.13 5.27
CA LYS A 167 -26.61 14.98 3.82
C LYS A 167 -25.54 14.00 3.31
N LEU A 168 -24.33 14.03 3.90
CA LEU A 168 -23.27 13.06 3.59
C LEU A 168 -23.69 11.63 3.90
N LEU A 169 -24.37 11.38 5.03
CA LEU A 169 -24.88 10.05 5.36
C LEU A 169 -25.99 9.59 4.41
N GLU A 170 -26.88 10.50 4.02
CA GLU A 170 -27.91 10.24 3.01
C GLU A 170 -27.27 9.86 1.66
N HIS A 171 -26.30 10.65 1.19
CA HIS A 171 -25.61 10.39 -0.08
C HIS A 171 -24.70 9.16 -0.02
N LEU A 172 -24.12 8.84 1.14
CA LEU A 172 -23.41 7.58 1.36
C LEU A 172 -24.36 6.39 1.19
N LYS A 173 -25.52 6.43 1.86
CA LYS A 173 -26.54 5.38 1.74
C LYS A 173 -27.03 5.24 0.30
N LEU A 174 -27.29 6.35 -0.38
CA LEU A 174 -27.64 6.38 -1.81
C LEU A 174 -26.58 5.70 -2.67
N THR A 175 -25.31 6.04 -2.46
CA THR A 175 -24.18 5.49 -3.23
C THR A 175 -24.07 3.97 -3.04
N LEU A 176 -24.07 3.50 -1.80
CA LEU A 176 -24.00 2.08 -1.48
C LEU A 176 -25.20 1.30 -2.03
N SER A 177 -26.40 1.88 -1.94
CA SER A 177 -27.63 1.29 -2.49
C SER A 177 -27.58 1.23 -4.02
N SER A 178 -27.00 2.24 -4.66
CA SER A 178 -26.84 2.31 -6.11
C SER A 178 -25.83 1.28 -6.63
N MET A 179 -24.74 1.03 -5.90
CA MET A 179 -23.83 -0.09 -6.18
C MET A 179 -24.55 -1.44 -6.03
N LYS A 180 -25.29 -1.62 -4.93
CA LYS A 180 -26.05 -2.86 -4.67
C LYS A 180 -27.07 -3.18 -5.76
N LEU A 181 -27.75 -2.15 -6.27
CA LEU A 181 -28.77 -2.27 -7.32
C LEU A 181 -28.18 -2.26 -8.74
N GLY A 182 -26.86 -2.16 -8.90
CA GLY A 182 -26.21 -2.13 -10.21
C GLY A 182 -26.45 -0.84 -11.01
N LYS A 183 -26.92 0.24 -10.37
CA LYS A 183 -27.12 1.56 -11.01
C LYS A 183 -25.79 2.26 -11.32
N ILE A 184 -24.76 1.97 -10.52
CA ILE A 184 -23.39 2.42 -10.73
C ILE A 184 -22.43 1.24 -10.54
N GLU A 185 -21.20 1.40 -11.00
CA GLU A 185 -20.13 0.42 -10.80
C GLU A 185 -19.80 0.27 -9.30
N ALA A 186 -19.56 -0.97 -8.87
CA ALA A 186 -19.17 -1.27 -7.50
C ALA A 186 -17.65 -1.42 -7.38
N ILE A 187 -17.07 -0.87 -6.32
CA ILE A 187 -15.65 -1.09 -6.00
C ILE A 187 -15.44 -2.48 -5.36
N HIS A 188 -14.23 -3.02 -5.43
CA HIS A 188 -13.95 -4.33 -4.84
C HIS A 188 -14.22 -4.42 -3.33
N ASP A 189 -13.94 -3.34 -2.60
CA ASP A 189 -14.19 -3.31 -1.15
C ASP A 189 -15.68 -3.27 -0.79
N PHE A 190 -16.55 -2.89 -1.74
CA PHE A 190 -18.00 -2.89 -1.51
C PHE A 190 -18.54 -4.30 -1.27
N TYR A 191 -18.21 -5.27 -2.13
CA TYR A 191 -18.69 -6.64 -1.92
C TYR A 191 -18.02 -7.30 -0.70
N LEU A 192 -16.78 -6.92 -0.37
CA LEU A 192 -16.12 -7.34 0.86
C LEU A 192 -16.91 -6.85 2.09
N LYS A 193 -17.34 -5.59 2.07
CA LYS A 193 -18.22 -5.04 3.11
C LYS A 193 -19.55 -5.77 3.18
N MET A 194 -20.19 -6.05 2.03
CA MET A 194 -21.44 -6.81 1.99
C MET A 194 -21.27 -8.22 2.55
N PHE A 195 -20.12 -8.86 2.31
CA PHE A 195 -19.78 -10.14 2.92
C PHE A 195 -19.71 -10.03 4.44
N TYR A 196 -18.96 -9.07 4.98
CA TYR A 196 -18.87 -8.81 6.41
C TYR A 196 -20.24 -8.56 7.08
N LEU A 197 -21.10 -7.77 6.44
CA LEU A 197 -22.43 -7.44 6.95
C LEU A 197 -23.40 -8.64 6.94
N ASN A 198 -23.22 -9.59 6.00
CA ASN A 198 -24.08 -10.77 5.92
C ASN A 198 -23.57 -11.91 6.83
N LYS A 199 -23.98 -11.87 8.10
CA LYS A 199 -23.58 -12.87 9.11
C LYS A 199 -23.91 -14.31 8.75
N ARG A 200 -24.91 -14.57 7.89
CA ARG A 200 -25.26 -15.95 7.48
C ARG A 200 -24.16 -16.60 6.66
N ILE A 201 -23.49 -15.83 5.79
CA ILE A 201 -22.43 -16.34 4.90
C ILE A 201 -21.03 -16.08 5.44
N SER A 202 -20.85 -15.10 6.33
CA SER A 202 -19.54 -14.70 6.85
C SER A 202 -19.20 -15.19 8.24
N SER A 203 -20.10 -15.87 8.97
CA SER A 203 -19.79 -16.36 10.34
C SER A 203 -19.17 -17.75 10.41
N ASN A 204 -19.33 -18.56 9.35
CA ASN A 204 -18.77 -19.90 9.32
C ASN A 204 -18.31 -20.28 7.92
N LEU A 205 -16.99 -20.28 7.74
CA LEU A 205 -16.32 -20.71 6.52
C LEU A 205 -16.03 -22.22 6.48
N ASN A 206 -16.38 -22.98 7.53
CA ASN A 206 -16.13 -24.42 7.68
C ASN A 206 -14.63 -24.82 7.65
N TYR A 207 -13.77 -24.02 8.26
CA TYR A 207 -12.36 -24.36 8.49
C TYR A 207 -12.07 -24.53 9.98
N ASP A 208 -11.09 -25.37 10.29
CA ASP A 208 -10.67 -25.64 11.67
C ASP A 208 -9.48 -24.75 12.05
N LEU A 209 -8.71 -24.28 11.05
CA LEU A 209 -7.57 -23.37 11.19
C LEU A 209 -7.52 -22.36 10.04
N ILE A 210 -7.29 -21.09 10.37
CA ILE A 210 -7.03 -20.02 9.41
C ILE A 210 -5.62 -19.48 9.63
N LEU A 211 -4.83 -19.46 8.57
CA LEU A 211 -3.50 -18.85 8.52
C LEU A 211 -3.59 -17.53 7.77
N ILE A 212 -3.15 -16.43 8.38
CA ILE A 212 -3.25 -15.09 7.82
C ILE A 212 -1.84 -14.56 7.57
N ASP A 213 -1.48 -14.37 6.31
CA ASP A 213 -0.18 -13.83 5.89
C ASP A 213 -0.26 -12.32 5.60
N GLU A 214 0.86 -11.62 5.81
CA GLU A 214 0.96 -10.16 5.75
C GLU A 214 -0.14 -9.46 6.59
N ALA A 215 -0.39 -10.01 7.79
CA ALA A 215 -1.44 -9.58 8.69
C ALA A 215 -1.35 -8.11 9.09
N GLN A 216 -0.21 -7.44 8.96
CA GLN A 216 -0.08 -6.00 9.24
C GLN A 216 -0.86 -5.11 8.26
N ASP A 217 -1.25 -5.62 7.09
CA ASP A 217 -1.89 -4.82 6.02
C ASP A 217 -3.40 -5.07 5.87
N ILE A 218 -3.99 -5.95 6.69
CA ILE A 218 -5.43 -6.24 6.63
C ILE A 218 -6.23 -5.08 7.22
N SER A 219 -7.38 -4.76 6.61
CA SER A 219 -8.27 -3.69 7.08
C SER A 219 -9.21 -4.17 8.19
N ASP A 220 -9.83 -3.24 8.92
CA ASP A 220 -10.70 -3.56 10.07
C ASP A 220 -11.90 -4.44 9.67
N VAL A 221 -12.43 -4.29 8.45
CA VAL A 221 -13.48 -5.17 7.91
C VAL A 221 -12.98 -6.61 7.76
N MET A 222 -11.72 -6.81 7.34
CA MET A 222 -11.11 -8.12 7.18
C MET A 222 -10.87 -8.79 8.53
N ILE A 223 -10.33 -8.04 9.50
CA ILE A 223 -10.21 -8.49 10.89
C ILE A 223 -11.59 -8.92 11.38
N GLY A 224 -12.62 -8.10 11.16
CA GLY A 224 -13.99 -8.43 11.55
C GLY A 224 -14.52 -9.71 10.90
N ILE A 225 -14.18 -10.00 9.64
CA ILE A 225 -14.54 -11.26 8.96
C ILE A 225 -13.83 -12.46 9.60
N ILE A 226 -12.52 -12.34 9.82
CA ILE A 226 -11.69 -13.44 10.37
C ILE A 226 -12.09 -13.71 11.82
N GLU A 227 -12.26 -12.67 12.64
CA GLU A 227 -12.57 -12.83 14.05
C GLU A 227 -13.96 -13.44 14.30
N ASN A 228 -14.92 -13.27 13.37
CA ASN A 228 -16.21 -13.95 13.45
C ASN A 228 -16.11 -15.48 13.24
N GLN A 229 -14.99 -16.01 12.74
CA GLN A 229 -14.82 -17.46 12.56
C GLN A 229 -14.53 -18.12 13.90
N LYS A 230 -15.29 -19.18 14.22
CA LYS A 230 -15.11 -19.99 15.44
C LYS A 230 -14.09 -21.12 15.20
N CYS A 231 -12.86 -20.74 14.88
CA CYS A 231 -11.77 -21.67 14.58
C CYS A 231 -10.43 -21.13 15.06
N ARG A 232 -9.37 -21.96 14.97
CA ARG A 232 -7.99 -21.55 15.24
C ARG A 232 -7.54 -20.48 14.26
N LYS A 233 -6.74 -19.52 14.70
CA LYS A 233 -6.25 -18.38 13.90
C LYS A 233 -4.78 -18.12 14.18
N ILE A 234 -3.98 -18.06 13.13
CA ILE A 234 -2.56 -17.69 13.21
C ILE A 234 -2.30 -16.50 12.31
N TYR A 235 -1.88 -15.40 12.91
CA TYR A 235 -1.55 -14.17 12.21
C TYR A 235 -0.04 -14.05 12.07
N VAL A 236 0.48 -13.92 10.86
CA VAL A 236 1.89 -13.58 10.64
C VAL A 236 1.98 -12.27 9.86
N GLY A 237 2.90 -11.42 10.28
CA GLY A 237 3.16 -10.18 9.55
C GLY A 237 4.43 -9.51 10.05
N ASP A 238 4.79 -8.41 9.40
CA ASP A 238 5.92 -7.56 9.81
C ASP A 238 5.39 -6.17 10.11
N SER A 239 5.29 -5.82 11.41
CA SER A 239 4.77 -4.53 11.85
C SER A 239 5.59 -3.32 11.34
N PHE A 240 6.85 -3.53 10.97
CA PHE A 240 7.71 -2.52 10.37
C PHE A 240 7.59 -2.46 8.84
N GLN A 241 6.85 -3.37 8.21
CA GLN A 241 6.49 -3.28 6.78
C GLN A 241 5.04 -2.84 6.56
N GLN A 242 4.36 -2.28 7.57
CA GLN A 242 3.03 -1.69 7.39
C GLN A 242 3.15 -0.37 6.61
N ILE A 243 2.74 -0.37 5.34
CA ILE A 243 2.89 0.77 4.41
C ILE A 243 1.64 1.04 3.53
N TYR A 244 0.49 0.47 3.90
CA TYR A 244 -0.77 0.63 3.16
C TYR A 244 -1.84 1.36 4.00
N SER A 245 -1.44 2.32 4.85
CA SER A 245 -2.39 3.02 5.72
C SER A 245 -3.49 3.75 4.94
N PHE A 246 -3.20 4.20 3.72
CA PHE A 246 -4.15 4.85 2.81
C PHE A 246 -5.37 3.97 2.43
N ARG A 247 -5.30 2.66 2.67
CA ARG A 247 -6.43 1.72 2.53
C ARG A 247 -7.22 1.52 3.82
N TYR A 248 -6.99 2.36 4.82
CA TYR A 248 -7.49 2.18 6.19
C TYR A 248 -7.04 0.84 6.82
N ALA A 249 -5.90 0.32 6.36
CA ALA A 249 -5.23 -0.79 7.02
C ALA A 249 -4.69 -0.29 8.36
N SER A 250 -5.32 -0.72 9.44
CA SER A 250 -4.86 -0.41 10.79
C SER A 250 -3.72 -1.36 11.18
N ASN A 251 -2.91 -1.04 12.19
CA ASN A 251 -1.85 -1.95 12.65
C ASN A 251 -2.49 -3.18 13.30
N ALA A 252 -2.95 -4.11 12.48
CA ALA A 252 -3.83 -5.19 12.87
C ALA A 252 -3.15 -6.14 13.86
N LEU A 253 -1.84 -6.38 13.69
CA LEU A 253 -1.04 -7.16 14.64
C LEU A 253 -1.05 -6.56 16.06
N ASN A 254 -1.12 -5.23 16.19
CA ASN A 254 -1.25 -4.57 17.49
C ASN A 254 -2.68 -4.61 18.05
N LYS A 255 -3.70 -4.70 17.20
CA LYS A 255 -5.11 -4.80 17.61
C LYS A 255 -5.53 -6.20 18.05
N ILE A 256 -4.85 -7.22 17.55
CA ILE A 256 -5.14 -8.62 17.87
C ILE A 256 -4.54 -8.98 19.23
N ASP A 257 -5.40 -9.24 20.20
CA ASP A 257 -5.03 -9.65 21.55
C ASP A 257 -4.83 -11.17 21.61
N LEU A 258 -3.65 -11.61 21.18
CA LEU A 258 -3.23 -13.00 21.19
C LEU A 258 -1.76 -13.10 21.63
N PRO A 259 -1.31 -14.25 22.17
CA PRO A 259 0.10 -14.52 22.43
C PRO A 259 0.94 -14.25 21.19
N SER A 260 2.13 -13.66 21.37
CA SER A 260 2.99 -13.21 20.27
C SER A 260 4.30 -13.99 20.28
N PHE A 261 4.67 -14.53 19.12
CA PHE A 261 6.03 -14.99 18.81
C PHE A 261 6.75 -13.95 17.95
N GLU A 262 8.08 -14.04 17.93
CA GLU A 262 8.92 -13.19 17.10
C GLU A 262 9.71 -14.04 16.10
N LEU A 263 9.91 -13.52 14.88
CA LEU A 263 10.86 -14.04 13.91
C LEU A 263 11.84 -12.91 13.57
N THR A 264 12.98 -12.88 14.27
CA THR A 264 13.95 -11.77 14.21
C THR A 264 15.08 -12.00 13.20
N PHE A 265 15.21 -13.22 12.69
CA PHE A 265 16.25 -13.61 11.74
C PHE A 265 15.83 -13.37 10.29
N SER A 266 16.65 -12.68 9.50
CA SER A 266 16.51 -12.51 8.05
C SER A 266 17.45 -13.44 7.30
N PHE A 267 16.91 -14.22 6.37
CA PHE A 267 17.71 -15.04 5.45
C PHE A 267 18.20 -14.27 4.22
N ARG A 268 17.82 -12.99 4.08
CA ARG A 268 18.05 -12.23 2.84
C ARG A 268 19.43 -11.58 2.78
N PHE A 269 19.96 -11.15 3.93
CA PHE A 269 21.17 -10.33 4.01
C PHE A 269 22.00 -10.70 5.24
N SER A 270 23.24 -10.22 5.27
CA SER A 270 24.22 -10.59 6.29
C SER A 270 23.92 -9.98 7.65
N ASN A 271 24.45 -10.58 8.71
CA ASN A 271 24.20 -10.14 10.08
C ASN A 271 24.80 -8.75 10.36
N SER A 272 25.95 -8.39 9.78
CA SER A 272 26.49 -7.04 9.92
C SER A 272 25.55 -5.99 9.34
N TYR A 273 24.98 -6.25 8.16
CA TYR A 273 23.99 -5.36 7.55
C TYR A 273 22.69 -5.31 8.37
N ALA A 274 22.21 -6.45 8.87
CA ALA A 274 21.08 -6.52 9.80
C ALA A 274 21.27 -5.61 11.02
N LYS A 275 22.42 -5.71 11.69
CA LYS A 275 22.73 -4.89 12.87
C LYS A 275 22.95 -3.42 12.54
N PHE A 276 23.53 -3.12 11.38
CA PHE A 276 23.62 -1.75 10.88
C PHE A 276 22.22 -1.15 10.71
N LEU A 277 21.32 -1.81 9.96
CA LEU A 277 19.96 -1.33 9.74
C LEU A 277 19.19 -1.15 11.04
N GLN A 278 19.31 -2.13 11.96
CA GLN A 278 18.71 -2.06 13.28
C GLN A 278 19.12 -0.77 14.00
N SER A 279 20.43 -0.52 14.11
CA SER A 279 20.95 0.68 14.78
C SER A 279 20.54 1.97 14.07
N TYR A 280 20.67 1.99 12.74
CA TYR A 280 20.40 3.16 11.91
C TYR A 280 18.94 3.62 12.03
N LEU A 281 17.98 2.69 11.97
CA LEU A 281 16.56 2.99 12.05
C LEU A 281 16.04 3.14 13.49
N ASN A 282 16.53 2.35 14.45
CA ASN A 282 16.04 2.44 15.84
C ASN A 282 16.31 3.81 16.46
N SER A 283 17.37 4.50 16.03
CA SER A 283 17.61 5.89 16.43
C SER A 283 16.45 6.83 16.11
N LEU A 284 15.75 6.60 14.99
CA LEU A 284 14.60 7.40 14.55
C LEU A 284 13.27 6.84 15.08
N TYR A 285 13.10 5.52 15.14
CA TYR A 285 11.92 4.92 15.78
C TYR A 285 11.82 5.33 17.25
N THR A 286 12.91 5.25 18.01
CA THR A 286 12.97 5.69 19.41
C THR A 286 12.65 7.18 19.52
N LEU A 287 13.18 8.02 18.62
CA LEU A 287 12.90 9.46 18.60
C LEU A 287 11.41 9.76 18.36
N ASN A 288 10.74 8.96 17.54
CA ASN A 288 9.30 9.06 17.33
C ASN A 288 8.48 8.41 18.47
N GLY A 289 9.09 7.73 19.45
CA GLY A 289 8.38 6.99 20.50
C GLY A 289 7.80 5.64 20.04
N SER A 290 8.32 5.10 18.94
CA SER A 290 7.90 3.81 18.36
C SER A 290 8.70 2.64 18.94
N LYS A 291 8.19 1.42 18.75
CA LYS A 291 8.93 0.19 19.10
C LYS A 291 10.19 0.07 18.26
N ASN A 292 11.24 -0.49 18.85
CA ASN A 292 12.49 -0.77 18.16
C ASN A 292 12.42 -2.10 17.39
N ILE A 293 13.07 -2.13 16.23
CA ILE A 293 13.28 -3.35 15.44
C ILE A 293 14.38 -4.17 16.11
N PHE A 294 14.22 -5.50 16.11
CA PHE A 294 15.29 -6.45 16.41
C PHE A 294 15.55 -7.29 15.18
N LEU A 295 16.77 -7.21 14.63
CA LEU A 295 17.11 -7.79 13.35
C LEU A 295 18.41 -8.58 13.46
N ASN A 296 18.36 -9.83 13.04
CA ASN A 296 19.51 -10.72 12.85
C ASN A 296 19.59 -11.09 11.37
N GLY A 297 20.78 -11.47 10.90
CA GLY A 297 21.01 -11.86 9.51
C GLY A 297 21.88 -13.11 9.39
N VAL A 298 22.15 -13.50 8.15
CA VAL A 298 23.00 -14.64 7.82
C VAL A 298 24.45 -14.38 8.26
N ASP A 299 25.12 -15.42 8.75
CA ASP A 299 26.54 -15.35 9.11
C ASP A 299 27.40 -14.86 7.92
N GLU A 300 28.39 -14.01 8.21
CA GLU A 300 29.23 -13.36 7.20
C GLU A 300 30.03 -14.35 6.34
N ASN A 301 30.32 -15.55 6.85
CA ASN A 301 31.01 -16.59 6.09
C ASN A 301 30.12 -17.21 5.00
N LYS A 302 28.79 -17.07 5.11
CA LYS A 302 27.82 -17.63 4.15
C LYS A 302 27.30 -16.57 3.19
N LEU A 303 27.13 -15.33 3.64
CA LEU A 303 26.61 -14.24 2.84
C LEU A 303 27.17 -12.92 3.35
N SER A 304 27.67 -12.07 2.45
CA SER A 304 28.09 -10.71 2.78
C SER A 304 27.23 -9.68 2.04
N THR A 305 26.72 -8.70 2.79
CA THR A 305 25.96 -7.57 2.26
C THR A 305 26.77 -6.29 2.47
N LYS A 306 27.15 -5.61 1.39
CA LYS A 306 27.97 -4.38 1.41
C LYS A 306 27.10 -3.13 1.29
N ILE A 307 27.52 -2.06 1.97
CA ILE A 307 26.84 -0.77 1.97
C ILE A 307 27.75 0.24 1.27
N GLY A 308 27.24 0.94 0.25
CA GLY A 308 27.97 1.97 -0.47
C GLY A 308 27.91 1.79 -1.99
N LYS A 309 28.00 2.90 -2.73
CA LYS A 309 27.97 2.90 -4.21
C LYS A 309 29.26 2.31 -4.80
N GLU A 310 30.37 2.39 -4.08
CA GLU A 310 31.68 1.88 -4.45
C GLU A 310 31.72 0.35 -4.60
N PHE A 311 30.76 -0.37 -4.00
CA PHE A 311 30.67 -1.82 -4.11
C PHE A 311 29.77 -2.30 -5.26
N PHE A 312 29.20 -1.39 -6.05
CA PHE A 312 28.30 -1.75 -7.15
C PHE A 312 29.07 -2.26 -8.37
N ASP A 313 28.54 -3.32 -8.97
CA ASP A 313 28.88 -3.78 -10.30
C ASP A 313 27.80 -3.32 -11.29
N PHE A 314 28.04 -2.18 -11.94
CA PHE A 314 27.12 -1.59 -12.93
C PHE A 314 27.09 -2.35 -14.28
N ASN A 315 27.91 -3.40 -14.44
CA ASN A 315 27.79 -4.33 -15.56
C ASN A 315 26.75 -5.42 -15.30
N LYS A 316 26.31 -5.58 -14.04
CA LYS A 316 25.23 -6.48 -13.66
C LYS A 316 23.94 -5.71 -13.42
N GLN A 317 22.83 -6.44 -13.43
CA GLN A 317 21.53 -5.88 -13.10
C GLN A 317 21.54 -5.26 -11.70
N PHE A 318 21.01 -4.04 -11.59
CA PHE A 318 20.76 -3.37 -10.32
C PHE A 318 19.36 -2.75 -10.31
N THR A 319 18.88 -2.45 -9.12
CA THR A 319 17.52 -1.94 -8.90
C THR A 319 17.54 -0.58 -8.24
N ILE A 320 16.76 0.36 -8.77
CA ILE A 320 16.52 1.67 -8.19
C ILE A 320 15.16 1.63 -7.49
N ILE A 321 15.16 1.97 -6.20
CA ILE A 321 13.95 2.03 -5.37
C ILE A 321 13.73 3.45 -4.88
N SER A 322 12.54 4.00 -5.13
CA SER A 322 12.14 5.32 -4.65
C SER A 322 10.90 5.33 -3.76
N ARG A 323 10.77 6.37 -2.94
CA ARG A 323 9.54 6.62 -2.17
C ARG A 323 8.39 7.02 -3.07
N THR A 324 8.65 7.86 -4.07
CA THR A 324 7.65 8.46 -4.96
C THR A 324 7.94 8.14 -6.43
N THR A 325 6.88 8.15 -7.24
CA THR A 325 7.00 8.04 -8.71
C THR A 325 7.88 9.17 -9.27
N PHE A 326 7.79 10.38 -8.71
CA PHE A 326 8.61 11.52 -9.14
C PHE A 326 10.10 11.29 -8.88
N GLY A 327 10.48 10.84 -7.68
CA GLY A 327 11.87 10.50 -7.35
C GLY A 327 12.43 9.41 -8.26
N LEU A 328 11.59 8.45 -8.66
CA LEU A 328 11.97 7.40 -9.62
C LEU A 328 12.34 7.97 -10.99
N ILE A 329 11.57 8.95 -11.48
CA ILE A 329 11.83 9.61 -12.77
C ILE A 329 13.11 10.44 -12.70
N GLN A 330 13.33 11.16 -11.60
CA GLN A 330 14.54 11.97 -11.41
C GLN A 330 15.79 11.10 -11.51
N GLU A 331 15.77 9.91 -10.92
CA GLU A 331 16.87 8.97 -11.03
C GLU A 331 16.96 8.35 -12.43
N LEU A 332 15.83 7.96 -13.02
CA LEU A 332 15.80 7.42 -14.38
C LEU A 332 16.46 8.34 -15.41
N ILE A 333 16.22 9.65 -15.33
CA ILE A 333 16.78 10.62 -16.28
C ILE A 333 18.31 10.62 -16.24
N LYS A 334 18.94 10.30 -15.11
CA LYS A 334 20.39 10.15 -15.00
C LYS A 334 20.93 8.96 -15.80
N HIS A 335 20.09 7.94 -16.04
CA HIS A 335 20.47 6.69 -16.72
C HIS A 335 19.92 6.58 -18.15
N ILE A 336 18.98 7.45 -18.55
CA ILE A 336 18.24 7.34 -19.82
C ILE A 336 19.13 7.46 -21.07
N HIS A 337 20.29 8.10 -20.94
CA HIS A 337 21.25 8.28 -22.03
C HIS A 337 22.22 7.11 -22.19
N ASN A 338 22.26 6.17 -21.24
CA ASN A 338 23.26 5.10 -21.19
C ASN A 338 22.89 3.88 -22.06
N LYS A 339 21.82 3.97 -22.85
CA LYS A 339 21.29 2.89 -23.72
C LYS A 339 21.10 1.54 -23.01
N LYS A 340 20.82 1.59 -21.71
CA LYS A 340 20.59 0.41 -20.85
C LYS A 340 19.15 -0.07 -20.99
N LYS A 341 18.93 -1.38 -20.98
CA LYS A 341 17.60 -2.00 -20.96
C LYS A 341 16.93 -1.72 -19.62
N LEU A 342 15.71 -1.19 -19.67
CA LEU A 342 14.96 -0.73 -18.50
C LEU A 342 13.77 -1.65 -18.24
N PHE A 343 13.52 -1.97 -16.98
CA PHE A 343 12.31 -2.68 -16.54
C PHE A 343 11.63 -1.96 -15.39
N PHE A 344 10.30 -2.04 -15.32
CA PHE A 344 9.50 -1.44 -14.26
C PHE A 344 8.64 -2.48 -13.58
N GLU A 345 8.76 -2.58 -12.26
CA GLU A 345 7.99 -3.56 -11.49
C GLU A 345 6.48 -3.32 -11.56
N GLY A 346 5.70 -4.35 -11.87
CA GLY A 346 4.26 -4.18 -12.14
C GLY A 346 3.94 -3.44 -13.45
N GLY A 347 4.93 -3.22 -14.31
CA GLY A 347 4.79 -2.70 -15.67
C GLY A 347 4.81 -1.18 -15.77
N TYR A 348 5.42 -0.65 -16.84
CA TYR A 348 5.61 0.79 -17.06
C TYR A 348 4.32 1.63 -16.94
N ASN A 349 3.23 1.16 -17.54
CA ASN A 349 1.94 1.88 -17.56
C ASN A 349 1.31 2.05 -16.17
N SER A 350 1.75 1.26 -15.18
CA SER A 350 1.22 1.31 -13.81
C SER A 350 1.90 2.41 -12.96
N TYR A 351 2.93 3.06 -13.47
CA TYR A 351 3.53 4.24 -12.87
C TYR A 351 2.99 5.43 -13.66
N SER A 352 2.39 6.40 -12.97
CA SER A 352 1.77 7.59 -13.56
C SER A 352 2.77 8.54 -14.23
N PHE A 353 3.77 8.03 -14.95
CA PHE A 353 4.80 8.79 -15.65
C PHE A 353 4.20 9.56 -16.83
N MET A 354 3.40 8.88 -17.66
CA MET A 354 2.90 9.40 -18.93
C MET A 354 1.51 8.84 -19.26
N ASN A 355 0.55 9.07 -18.38
CA ASN A 355 -0.87 8.71 -18.59
C ASN A 355 -1.70 9.95 -19.00
N GLN A 356 -2.99 9.75 -19.23
CA GLN A 356 -3.92 10.83 -19.61
C GLN A 356 -3.95 11.97 -18.58
N THR A 357 -3.80 11.67 -17.28
CA THR A 357 -3.72 12.67 -16.22
C THR A 357 -2.51 13.59 -16.39
N VAL A 358 -1.32 13.03 -16.65
CA VAL A 358 -0.10 13.82 -16.91
C VAL A 358 -0.29 14.76 -18.09
N TYR A 359 -0.83 14.25 -19.20
CA TYR A 359 -1.11 15.07 -20.38
C TYR A 359 -2.16 16.15 -20.10
N SER A 360 -3.24 15.82 -19.38
CA SER A 360 -4.25 16.80 -18.97
C SER A 360 -3.67 17.91 -18.11
N ILE A 361 -2.82 17.60 -17.13
CA ILE A 361 -2.16 18.61 -16.29
C ILE A 361 -1.17 19.45 -17.11
N PHE A 362 -0.42 18.84 -18.02
CA PHE A 362 0.45 19.55 -18.96
C PHE A 362 -0.34 20.50 -19.88
N TYR A 363 -1.48 20.08 -20.42
CA TYR A 363 -2.32 20.95 -21.25
C TYR A 363 -3.01 22.06 -20.45
N LEU A 364 -3.43 21.77 -19.21
CA LEU A 364 -3.94 22.78 -18.28
C LEU A 364 -2.89 23.86 -18.01
N LYS A 365 -1.64 23.47 -17.77
CA LYS A 365 -0.52 24.43 -17.61
C LYS A 365 -0.36 25.34 -18.83
N ASN A 366 -0.48 24.76 -20.02
CA ASN A 366 -0.31 25.45 -21.29
C ASN A 366 -1.60 26.15 -21.78
N ARG A 367 -2.67 26.16 -20.97
CA ARG A 367 -3.99 26.73 -21.31
C ARG A 367 -4.59 26.17 -22.61
N LYS A 368 -4.32 24.89 -22.91
CA LYS A 368 -4.88 24.15 -24.05
C LYS A 368 -6.05 23.28 -23.59
N ASN A 369 -7.09 23.94 -23.07
CA ASN A 369 -8.20 23.29 -22.37
C ASN A 369 -8.96 22.29 -23.25
N GLU A 370 -8.98 22.50 -24.57
CA GLU A 370 -9.57 21.60 -25.56
C GLU A 370 -8.89 20.23 -25.65
N LYS A 371 -7.65 20.10 -25.17
CA LYS A 371 -6.87 18.84 -25.17
C LYS A 371 -6.96 18.08 -23.84
N ILE A 372 -7.63 18.63 -22.84
CA ILE A 372 -7.77 17.99 -21.52
C ILE A 372 -8.78 16.84 -21.66
N THR A 373 -8.33 15.62 -21.38
CA THR A 373 -9.15 14.40 -21.50
C THR A 373 -9.81 13.99 -20.17
N ILE A 374 -9.17 14.27 -19.04
CA ILE A 374 -9.72 14.00 -17.71
C ILE A 374 -10.77 15.04 -17.33
N ASP A 375 -12.02 14.63 -17.20
CA ASP A 375 -13.16 15.51 -16.88
C ASP A 375 -12.96 16.28 -15.57
N GLU A 376 -12.41 15.64 -14.54
CA GLU A 376 -12.14 16.27 -13.24
C GLU A 376 -11.17 17.46 -13.36
N ILE A 377 -10.24 17.39 -14.32
CA ILE A 377 -9.24 18.45 -14.55
C ILE A 377 -9.83 19.61 -15.36
N LYS A 378 -10.88 19.37 -16.16
CA LYS A 378 -11.56 20.43 -16.94
C LYS A 378 -12.25 21.47 -16.05
N ASN A 379 -12.49 21.15 -14.79
CA ASN A 379 -13.11 22.05 -13.82
C ASN A 379 -12.15 23.14 -13.28
N PHE A 380 -10.87 23.10 -13.68
CA PHE A 380 -9.87 24.08 -13.27
C PHE A 380 -9.45 24.93 -14.46
N ASP A 381 -9.30 26.24 -14.24
CA ASP A 381 -8.85 27.17 -15.27
C ASP A 381 -7.32 27.25 -15.33
N THR A 382 -6.65 26.99 -14.20
CA THR A 382 -5.20 27.09 -14.08
C THR A 382 -4.60 25.92 -13.30
N ILE A 383 -3.33 25.61 -13.58
CA ILE A 383 -2.58 24.61 -12.79
C ILE A 383 -2.45 25.03 -11.31
N PHE A 384 -2.48 26.33 -11.00
CA PHE A 384 -2.43 26.84 -9.63
C PHE A 384 -3.69 26.48 -8.83
N GLU A 385 -4.87 26.56 -9.45
CA GLU A 385 -6.13 26.11 -8.82
C GLU A 385 -6.10 24.61 -8.56
N LEU A 386 -5.65 23.82 -9.55
CA LEU A 386 -5.49 22.37 -9.38
C LEU A 386 -4.49 22.04 -8.26
N GLU A 387 -3.37 22.75 -8.19
CA GLU A 387 -2.37 22.57 -7.13
C GLU A 387 -2.94 22.92 -5.76
N THR A 388 -3.71 24.01 -5.66
CA THR A 388 -4.39 24.41 -4.41
C THR A 388 -5.37 23.34 -3.98
N PHE A 389 -6.22 22.88 -4.89
CA PHE A 389 -7.16 21.77 -4.64
C PHE A 389 -6.43 20.49 -4.20
N ALA A 390 -5.34 20.13 -4.87
CA ALA A 390 -4.56 18.94 -4.54
C ALA A 390 -3.91 19.05 -3.15
N LYS A 391 -3.46 20.24 -2.73
CA LYS A 391 -2.99 20.49 -1.36
C LYS A 391 -4.11 20.35 -0.33
N GLU A 392 -5.26 20.97 -0.58
CA GLU A 392 -6.43 20.94 0.33
C GLU A 392 -7.00 19.54 0.51
N THR A 393 -7.02 18.74 -0.57
CA THR A 393 -7.52 17.35 -0.57
C THR A 393 -6.43 16.32 -0.27
N LYS A 394 -5.18 16.75 -0.04
CA LYS A 394 -4.00 15.89 0.14
C LYS A 394 -3.78 14.87 -0.98
N ASN A 395 -4.10 15.24 -2.21
CA ASN A 395 -3.89 14.41 -3.40
C ASN A 395 -2.41 14.47 -3.84
N GLN A 396 -1.60 13.59 -3.23
CA GLN A 396 -0.15 13.52 -3.50
C GLN A 396 0.17 13.13 -4.95
N ASP A 397 -0.68 12.36 -5.60
CA ASP A 397 -0.45 11.97 -7.00
C ASP A 397 -0.53 13.19 -7.92
N TYR A 398 -1.54 14.05 -7.75
CA TYR A 398 -1.62 15.31 -8.51
C TYR A 398 -0.45 16.23 -8.20
N LEU A 399 -0.05 16.36 -6.93
CA LEU A 399 1.11 17.18 -6.56
C LEU A 399 2.41 16.68 -7.21
N ASN A 400 2.62 15.36 -7.25
CA ASN A 400 3.78 14.76 -7.89
C ASN A 400 3.77 14.95 -9.41
N ILE A 401 2.60 14.83 -10.05
CA ILE A 401 2.46 15.08 -11.49
C ILE A 401 2.67 16.57 -11.81
N ILE A 402 2.11 17.49 -11.01
CA ILE A 402 2.33 18.93 -11.16
C ILE A 402 3.82 19.25 -11.06
N ARG A 403 4.52 18.70 -10.05
CA ARG A 403 5.98 18.85 -9.93
C ARG A 403 6.71 18.32 -11.16
N PHE A 404 6.35 17.14 -11.64
CA PHE A 404 6.91 16.56 -12.86
C PHE A 404 6.74 17.45 -14.09
N VAL A 405 5.52 17.88 -14.37
CA VAL A 405 5.20 18.80 -15.49
C VAL A 405 5.91 20.14 -15.32
N ASN A 406 6.06 20.63 -14.10
CA ASN A 406 6.78 21.87 -13.81
C ASN A 406 8.28 21.76 -14.01
N SER A 407 8.89 20.65 -13.60
CA SER A 407 10.33 20.44 -13.73
C SER A 407 10.78 20.18 -15.16
N TYR A 408 9.97 19.50 -15.97
CA TYR A 408 10.42 19.01 -17.28
C TYR A 408 9.71 19.66 -18.48
N GLY A 409 8.55 20.31 -18.30
CA GLY A 409 7.87 21.01 -19.39
C GLY A 409 7.63 20.11 -20.61
N ASP A 410 8.04 20.55 -21.79
CA ASP A 410 7.90 19.79 -23.04
C ASP A 410 8.81 18.55 -23.10
N ASN A 411 9.88 18.48 -22.31
CA ASN A 411 10.82 17.36 -22.33
C ASN A 411 10.19 16.05 -21.85
N ILE A 412 9.01 16.09 -21.20
CA ILE A 412 8.27 14.88 -20.79
C ILE A 412 8.00 13.94 -21.96
N PHE A 413 7.78 14.47 -23.17
CA PHE A 413 7.52 13.66 -24.36
C PHE A 413 8.78 12.93 -24.85
N GLU A 414 9.94 13.61 -24.82
CA GLU A 414 11.22 13.00 -25.17
C GLU A 414 11.63 11.93 -24.16
N ILE A 415 11.46 12.21 -22.87
CA ILE A 415 11.69 11.24 -21.78
C ILE A 415 10.85 9.99 -22.02
N ASN A 416 9.55 10.14 -22.27
CA ASN A 416 8.66 9.00 -22.57
C ASN A 416 9.14 8.18 -23.76
N LYS A 417 9.51 8.86 -24.85
CA LYS A 417 9.99 8.20 -26.08
C LYS A 417 11.23 7.36 -25.79
N LYS A 418 12.22 7.93 -25.11
CA LYS A 418 13.46 7.22 -24.74
C LYS A 418 13.20 6.07 -23.79
N ILE A 419 12.33 6.23 -22.79
CA ILE A 419 11.97 5.11 -21.90
C ILE A 419 11.43 3.94 -22.72
N LYS A 420 10.48 4.20 -23.63
CA LYS A 420 9.86 3.16 -24.46
C LYS A 420 10.85 2.49 -25.41
N GLU A 421 11.86 3.21 -25.90
CA GLU A 421 12.91 2.68 -26.78
C GLU A 421 13.73 1.58 -26.10
N TYR A 422 14.00 1.72 -24.79
CA TYR A 422 14.82 0.78 -24.02
C TYR A 422 14.02 -0.11 -23.06
N LEU A 423 12.68 0.00 -23.05
CA LEU A 423 11.82 -0.77 -22.15
C LEU A 423 11.76 -2.24 -22.58
N VAL A 424 12.07 -3.14 -21.65
CA VAL A 424 11.91 -4.59 -21.84
C VAL A 424 10.71 -5.12 -21.07
N SER A 425 10.14 -6.21 -21.54
CA SER A 425 8.98 -6.87 -20.89
C SER A 425 9.39 -7.96 -19.91
N ASN A 426 10.60 -8.52 -20.07
CA ASN A 426 11.14 -9.53 -19.19
C ASN A 426 12.12 -8.90 -18.18
N LYS A 427 11.91 -9.17 -16.89
CA LYS A 427 12.75 -8.68 -15.80
C LYS A 427 14.20 -9.16 -15.93
N ASP A 428 14.41 -10.39 -16.41
CA ASP A 428 15.76 -10.98 -16.48
C ASP A 428 16.63 -10.37 -17.60
N GLU A 429 16.01 -9.69 -18.57
CA GLU A 429 16.71 -9.03 -19.68
C GLU A 429 17.13 -7.59 -19.34
N ALA A 430 16.69 -7.06 -18.22
CA ALA A 430 16.90 -5.67 -17.85
C ALA A 430 18.30 -5.44 -17.28
N ASP A 431 18.93 -4.33 -17.65
CA ASP A 431 20.12 -3.84 -16.97
C ASP A 431 19.74 -3.09 -15.68
N ILE A 432 18.62 -2.36 -15.71
CA ILE A 432 18.16 -1.53 -14.61
C ILE A 432 16.67 -1.79 -14.35
N ILE A 433 16.36 -2.14 -13.11
CA ILE A 433 14.98 -2.26 -12.65
C ILE A 433 14.61 -0.98 -11.89
N PHE A 434 13.48 -0.37 -12.23
CA PHE A 434 12.91 0.77 -11.55
C PHE A 434 11.68 0.36 -10.78
N THR A 435 11.61 0.74 -9.51
CA THR A 435 10.42 0.50 -8.70
C THR A 435 10.21 1.54 -7.61
N THR A 436 8.96 1.74 -7.21
CA THR A 436 8.67 2.40 -5.93
C THR A 436 8.73 1.36 -4.82
N THR A 437 8.91 1.81 -3.58
CA THR A 437 8.96 0.92 -2.42
C THR A 437 7.70 0.05 -2.29
N HIS A 438 6.52 0.63 -2.54
CA HIS A 438 5.25 -0.08 -2.45
C HIS A 438 5.16 -1.27 -3.40
N LYS A 439 5.73 -1.13 -4.61
CA LYS A 439 5.76 -2.21 -5.62
C LYS A 439 6.90 -3.20 -5.38
N ALA A 440 7.99 -2.74 -4.76
CA ALA A 440 9.11 -3.59 -4.36
C ALA A 440 8.79 -4.50 -3.16
N LYS A 441 7.73 -4.22 -2.40
CA LYS A 441 7.33 -5.03 -1.25
C LYS A 441 7.07 -6.48 -1.69
N GLY A 442 7.65 -7.42 -0.93
CA GLY A 442 7.62 -8.85 -1.24
C GLY A 442 8.70 -9.32 -2.24
N MET A 443 9.39 -8.42 -2.91
CA MET A 443 10.48 -8.73 -3.84
C MET A 443 11.85 -8.64 -3.15
N GLU A 444 12.89 -9.04 -3.88
CA GLU A 444 14.29 -8.96 -3.46
C GLU A 444 15.20 -8.81 -4.68
N TYR A 445 16.34 -8.15 -4.48
CA TYR A 445 17.27 -7.80 -5.56
C TYR A 445 18.72 -7.96 -5.09
N ASN A 446 19.61 -8.24 -6.04
CA ASN A 446 21.04 -8.42 -5.75
C ASN A 446 21.71 -7.11 -5.33
N GLN A 447 21.42 -6.03 -6.07
CA GLN A 447 22.00 -4.70 -5.88
C GLN A 447 20.87 -3.65 -5.86
N VAL A 448 20.82 -2.80 -4.83
CA VAL A 448 19.73 -1.81 -4.65
C VAL A 448 20.28 -0.40 -4.41
N ILE A 449 19.88 0.56 -5.24
CA ILE A 449 20.09 1.99 -4.99
C ILE A 449 18.78 2.59 -4.51
N MET A 450 18.78 3.15 -3.31
CA MET A 450 17.67 3.98 -2.83
C MET A 450 17.89 5.43 -3.28
N THR A 451 16.83 6.08 -3.76
CA THR A 451 16.85 7.50 -4.14
C THR A 451 16.75 8.41 -2.92
N ASP A 452 17.07 9.70 -3.04
CA ASP A 452 17.10 10.64 -1.90
C ASP A 452 15.73 11.22 -1.51
N ASP A 453 14.61 10.63 -1.98
CA ASP A 453 13.25 11.14 -1.78
C ASP A 453 12.50 10.51 -0.58
N PHE A 454 13.22 9.78 0.27
CA PHE A 454 12.68 9.22 1.51
C PHE A 454 12.69 10.23 2.66
N ILE A 455 11.94 9.93 3.72
CA ILE A 455 11.94 10.73 4.94
C ILE A 455 13.33 10.84 5.56
N THR A 456 13.67 12.02 6.06
CA THR A 456 14.93 12.28 6.76
C THR A 456 14.71 12.61 8.23
N LYS A 457 15.77 12.54 9.05
CA LYS A 457 15.73 13.02 10.45
C LYS A 457 15.27 14.49 10.54
N LYS A 458 15.70 15.33 9.59
CA LYS A 458 15.27 16.73 9.49
C LYS A 458 13.77 16.84 9.31
N ASP A 459 13.17 15.99 8.48
CA ASP A 459 11.73 15.99 8.25
C ASP A 459 10.94 15.59 9.48
N ILE A 460 11.42 14.58 10.22
CA ILE A 460 10.82 14.09 11.46
C ILE A 460 10.84 15.18 12.54
N LEU A 461 11.96 15.90 12.66
CA LEU A 461 12.12 16.98 13.64
C LEU A 461 11.43 18.29 13.22
N ASN A 462 11.02 18.41 11.97
CA ASN A 462 10.45 19.66 11.46
C ASN A 462 9.01 19.86 11.92
N ARG A 463 8.85 20.67 12.97
CA ARG A 463 7.54 21.07 13.51
C ARG A 463 6.62 21.73 12.48
N LYS A 464 7.14 22.37 11.42
CA LYS A 464 6.31 23.00 10.38
C LYS A 464 5.59 22.00 9.48
N LYS A 465 6.06 20.75 9.39
CA LYS A 465 5.43 19.72 8.54
C LYS A 465 4.19 19.09 9.17
N ASN A 466 3.92 19.30 10.47
CA ASN A 466 2.76 18.76 11.21
C ASN A 466 2.51 17.26 10.93
N LEU A 467 3.57 16.46 10.80
CA LEU A 467 3.41 15.02 10.58
C LEU A 467 2.92 14.36 11.88
N SER A 468 1.87 13.55 11.76
CA SER A 468 1.39 12.75 12.88
C SER A 468 2.39 11.64 13.23
N PHE A 469 2.34 11.15 14.48
CA PHE A 469 3.11 9.97 14.90
C PHE A 469 2.96 8.80 13.92
N ALA A 470 1.73 8.49 13.51
CA ALA A 470 1.43 7.39 12.60
C ALA A 470 2.03 7.61 11.20
N SER A 471 2.01 8.84 10.69
CA SER A 471 2.60 9.19 9.40
C SER A 471 4.13 9.06 9.42
N ILE A 472 4.78 9.45 10.52
CA ILE A 472 6.23 9.28 10.68
C ILE A 472 6.59 7.79 10.75
N CYS A 473 5.83 7.00 11.53
CA CYS A 473 6.01 5.55 11.59
C CYS A 473 5.91 4.90 10.21
N GLU A 474 4.90 5.27 9.42
CA GLU A 474 4.72 4.72 8.08
C GLU A 474 5.86 5.10 7.14
N GLU A 475 6.34 6.35 7.17
CA GLU A 475 7.47 6.75 6.34
C GLU A 475 8.79 6.03 6.73
N LEU A 476 9.02 5.81 8.02
CA LEU A 476 10.14 4.99 8.50
C LEU A 476 10.00 3.53 8.05
N ASN A 477 8.78 2.98 8.12
CA ASN A 477 8.48 1.64 7.61
C ASN A 477 8.72 1.55 6.09
N ILE A 478 8.35 2.58 5.32
CA ILE A 478 8.65 2.64 3.89
C ILE A 478 10.15 2.63 3.67
N TYR A 479 10.93 3.40 4.43
CA TYR A 479 12.40 3.32 4.35
C TYR A 479 12.89 1.89 4.64
N TYR A 480 12.44 1.26 5.72
CA TYR A 480 12.83 -0.10 6.10
C TYR A 480 12.45 -1.14 5.02
N VAL A 481 11.28 -1.02 4.40
CA VAL A 481 10.87 -1.89 3.30
C VAL A 481 11.88 -1.80 2.15
N ALA A 482 12.25 -0.59 1.73
CA ALA A 482 13.23 -0.37 0.65
C ALA A 482 14.63 -0.89 1.02
N ALA A 483 15.12 -0.52 2.20
CA ALA A 483 16.44 -0.91 2.69
C ALA A 483 16.58 -2.44 2.82
N SER A 484 15.50 -3.13 3.22
CA SER A 484 15.51 -4.58 3.37
C SER A 484 15.40 -5.36 2.05
N ARG A 485 15.34 -4.73 0.86
CA ARG A 485 15.19 -5.47 -0.42
C ARG A 485 16.50 -6.01 -0.97
N ALA A 486 17.65 -5.48 -0.54
CA ALA A 486 18.96 -5.88 -1.06
C ALA A 486 19.44 -7.21 -0.47
N LYS A 487 20.10 -8.03 -1.31
CA LYS A 487 20.83 -9.23 -0.88
C LYS A 487 22.32 -8.96 -0.67
N PHE A 488 22.99 -8.36 -1.66
CA PHE A 488 24.46 -8.30 -1.70
C PHE A 488 25.01 -6.88 -1.60
N VAL A 489 24.40 -5.90 -2.27
CA VAL A 489 24.91 -4.52 -2.27
C VAL A 489 23.76 -3.53 -2.13
N ILE A 490 23.93 -2.51 -1.29
CA ILE A 490 22.96 -1.42 -1.16
C ILE A 490 23.61 -0.06 -1.04
N SER A 491 23.09 0.90 -1.78
CA SER A 491 23.30 2.33 -1.55
C SER A 491 22.05 2.87 -0.86
N LEU A 492 22.17 3.15 0.44
CA LEU A 492 21.08 3.70 1.24
C LEU A 492 20.85 5.19 0.91
N ALA A 493 19.60 5.62 1.00
CA ALA A 493 19.26 7.03 1.02
C ALA A 493 19.67 7.63 2.36
N ASP A 494 20.25 8.83 2.38
CA ASP A 494 20.76 9.40 3.62
C ASP A 494 19.62 9.87 4.55
N LEU A 495 19.52 9.25 5.72
CA LEU A 495 18.58 9.66 6.78
C LEU A 495 19.10 10.86 7.59
N LYS A 496 20.40 11.16 7.54
CA LYS A 496 21.08 12.15 8.38
C LYS A 496 21.46 13.42 7.61
N LEU A 497 20.65 13.83 6.62
CA LEU A 497 20.84 15.10 5.92
C LEU A 497 20.79 16.30 6.89
N ASP A 498 21.94 16.66 7.42
CA ASP A 498 22.21 17.92 8.12
C ASP A 498 22.56 18.94 7.04
N TYR A 499 21.79 20.03 6.93
CA TYR A 499 22.29 21.16 6.16
C TYR A 499 23.47 21.72 6.93
N LYS A 500 24.68 21.57 6.38
CA LYS A 500 25.61 22.68 6.52
C LYS A 500 24.89 23.85 5.89
N GLU A 501 24.46 24.81 6.71
CA GLU A 501 24.32 26.17 6.20
C GLU A 501 25.67 26.49 5.58
N ASP A 502 25.72 26.53 4.25
CA ASP A 502 26.79 27.25 3.57
C ASP A 502 26.68 28.69 4.10
N LYS A 503 27.55 28.99 5.06
CA LYS A 503 27.85 30.35 5.48
C LYS A 503 28.63 30.96 4.33
N ASP A 504 27.91 31.63 3.44
CA ASP A 504 28.47 32.77 2.71
C ASP A 504 28.42 34.01 3.61
#